data_AF-A0A0F9A5F4-F1
#
_entry.id   AF-A0A0F9A5F4-F1
#
_cell.length_a   1.000
_cell.length_b   1.000
_cell.length_c   1.000
_cell.angle_alpha   90.00
_cell.angle_beta   90.00
_cell.angle_gamma   90.00
#
_symmetry.space_group_name_H-M   'P 1'
#
loop_
_entity.id
_entity.type
_entity.pdbx_description
1 polymer ?
#
loop_
_entity_poly.entity_id
_entity_poly.type
_entity_poly.pdbx_seq_one_letter_code
_entity_poly.pdbx_strand_id
1 'polypeptide(L)'
;SPYASGTVTIQNPSDSTVKASYPTAADADASTNGTSADVSLNARGQPDQDLWGKDNEDYKIIVKDSDAATVDTFTKIRMPRASRRATVTFGSTDATPTIRESETFITAGTTAITDFDNGEVGDVIQILAATSKKITHGALISLRGEVSFSMVAGDTLTLAMFNDQVWEEIGRTYAKAFTKFKTADESLTSTTLADDTHLKDWALQPNTYYRFEGYLKVNADNTSRDLEMNITTDNAFVEECYSWISVDAGNALAVDQGETSALTTAVGIIDIDGTGLVGILIKGFVLTHATSACNVDVQFANQAGTGTTTVHKGSWVSFIPYEY
;
A
#
# COMPACT_ATOMS: atom_id res chain seq x y z
N SER A 1 13.40 -49.14 35.19
CA SER A 1 12.57 -48.13 34.51
C SER A 1 12.89 -48.23 33.03
N PRO A 2 11.91 -48.34 32.12
CA PRO A 2 12.17 -48.39 30.68
C PRO A 2 12.88 -47.12 30.13
N TYR A 3 13.08 -46.11 30.98
CA TYR A 3 13.74 -44.84 30.65
C TYR A 3 15.19 -44.73 31.17
N ALA A 4 15.86 -45.85 31.47
CA ALA A 4 17.21 -45.83 32.03
C ALA A 4 18.31 -45.44 31.01
N SER A 5 17.97 -45.40 29.73
CA SER A 5 18.77 -44.88 28.61
C SER A 5 17.97 -45.10 27.32
N GLY A 6 18.28 -44.39 26.24
CA GLY A 6 17.57 -44.54 24.96
C GLY A 6 17.98 -43.47 23.94
N THR A 7 17.23 -43.32 22.86
CA THR A 7 17.46 -42.26 21.88
C THR A 7 16.19 -41.50 21.51
N VAL A 8 16.36 -40.25 21.09
CA VAL A 8 15.32 -39.43 20.46
C VAL A 8 15.73 -39.18 19.01
N THR A 9 14.90 -39.61 18.08
CA THR A 9 15.07 -39.34 16.65
C THR A 9 14.14 -38.20 16.24
N ILE A 10 14.69 -37.19 15.55
CA ILE A 10 13.93 -36.08 14.98
C ILE A 10 13.84 -36.26 13.47
N GLN A 11 12.61 -36.23 12.92
CA GLN A 11 12.33 -36.54 11.53
C GLN A 11 11.42 -35.50 10.87
N ASN A 12 11.46 -35.46 9.54
CA ASN A 12 10.44 -34.83 8.71
C ASN A 12 9.13 -35.62 8.83
N PRO A 13 8.00 -34.97 9.19
CA PRO A 13 6.71 -35.66 9.28
C PRO A 13 6.24 -36.29 7.98
N SER A 14 6.61 -35.71 6.83
CA SER A 14 6.13 -36.10 5.50
C SER A 14 6.77 -37.37 4.95
N ASP A 15 8.04 -37.63 5.27
CA ASP A 15 8.82 -38.71 4.65
C ASP A 15 9.66 -39.52 5.66
N SER A 16 9.59 -39.19 6.95
CA SER A 16 10.35 -39.83 8.04
C SER A 16 11.88 -39.78 7.85
N THR A 17 12.40 -38.92 6.97
CA THR A 17 13.84 -38.66 6.87
C THR A 17 14.32 -37.94 8.13
N VAL A 18 15.55 -38.22 8.57
CA VAL A 18 16.12 -37.55 9.74
C VAL A 18 16.25 -36.06 9.45
N LYS A 19 15.74 -35.24 10.37
CA LYS A 19 15.65 -33.79 10.24
C LYS A 19 16.59 -33.14 11.24
N ALA A 20 17.28 -32.10 10.80
CA ALA A 20 18.24 -31.39 11.64
C ALA A 20 17.55 -30.79 12.87
N SER A 21 18.23 -30.91 14.00
CA SER A 21 17.99 -30.17 15.24
C SER A 21 19.23 -29.34 15.57
N TYR A 22 19.04 -28.22 16.27
CA TYR A 22 20.12 -27.27 16.55
C TYR A 22 20.51 -27.31 18.04
N PRO A 23 21.81 -27.29 18.36
CA PRO A 23 22.28 -27.42 19.75
C PRO A 23 22.13 -26.14 20.57
N THR A 24 21.91 -24.97 19.94
CA THR A 24 21.66 -23.70 20.64
C THR A 24 20.58 -22.88 19.95
N ALA A 25 19.89 -22.03 20.73
CA ALA A 25 18.84 -21.13 20.22
C ALA A 25 19.35 -20.12 19.18
N ALA A 26 20.64 -19.76 19.24
CA ALA A 26 21.26 -18.82 18.31
C ALA A 26 21.65 -19.47 16.97
N ASP A 27 21.81 -20.79 16.92
CA ASP A 27 22.24 -21.52 15.71
C ASP A 27 21.05 -21.97 14.82
N ALA A 28 19.81 -21.73 15.26
CA ALA A 28 18.60 -22.11 14.51
C ALA A 28 18.34 -21.22 13.27
N ASP A 29 19.07 -20.11 13.11
CA ASP A 29 18.87 -19.12 12.04
C ASP A 29 19.88 -19.19 10.88
N ALA A 30 20.97 -19.98 10.97
CA ALA A 30 22.01 -20.00 9.94
C ALA A 30 22.81 -21.32 9.86
N SER A 31 22.40 -22.17 8.92
CA SER A 31 23.19 -22.97 7.96
C SER A 31 24.47 -23.76 8.34
N THR A 32 24.89 -23.92 9.60
CA THR A 32 26.19 -24.62 9.84
C THR A 32 26.29 -25.73 10.87
N ASN A 33 25.34 -25.93 11.80
CA ASN A 33 25.51 -26.95 12.87
C ASN A 33 24.27 -27.80 13.17
N GLY A 34 23.56 -28.30 12.16
CA GLY A 34 22.46 -29.25 12.40
C GLY A 34 22.98 -30.60 12.90
N THR A 35 22.59 -31.05 14.10
CA THR A 35 22.77 -32.44 14.50
C THR A 35 21.70 -33.29 13.80
N SER A 36 22.15 -34.09 12.83
CA SER A 36 21.33 -35.02 12.03
C SER A 36 21.31 -36.44 12.60
N ALA A 37 21.64 -36.61 13.88
CA ALA A 37 21.75 -37.90 14.54
C ALA A 37 20.74 -38.04 15.68
N ASP A 38 20.46 -39.30 16.04
CA ASP A 38 19.73 -39.68 17.25
C ASP A 38 20.38 -39.03 18.48
N VAL A 39 19.59 -38.33 19.30
CA VAL A 39 20.05 -37.72 20.55
C VAL A 39 19.96 -38.74 21.67
N SER A 40 21.04 -38.93 22.40
CA SER A 40 21.09 -39.93 23.48
C SER A 40 20.37 -39.41 24.73
N LEU A 41 19.63 -40.30 25.39
CA LEU A 41 18.98 -40.03 26.67
C LEU A 41 19.83 -40.58 27.82
N ASN A 42 20.06 -39.75 28.84
CA ASN A 42 20.78 -40.13 30.05
C ASN A 42 19.96 -41.07 30.96
N ALA A 43 20.52 -41.46 32.11
CA ALA A 43 19.87 -42.37 33.05
C ALA A 43 18.55 -41.88 33.67
N ARG A 44 18.21 -40.60 33.45
CA ARG A 44 16.95 -39.97 33.87
C ARG A 44 15.98 -39.77 32.69
N GLY A 45 16.32 -40.27 31.50
CA GLY A 45 15.53 -40.06 30.28
C GLY A 45 15.61 -38.64 29.72
N GLN A 46 16.64 -37.86 30.09
CA GLN A 46 16.82 -36.49 29.59
C GLN A 46 17.86 -36.48 28.45
N PRO A 47 17.65 -35.67 27.40
CA PRO A 47 18.65 -35.51 26.36
C PRO A 47 19.93 -34.90 26.92
N ASP A 48 21.08 -35.29 26.37
CA ASP A 48 22.41 -34.81 26.76
C ASP A 48 22.76 -33.44 26.18
N GLN A 49 21.91 -32.92 25.29
CA GLN A 49 21.99 -31.61 24.68
C GLN A 49 20.60 -30.97 24.57
N ASP A 50 20.56 -29.64 24.52
CA ASP A 50 19.33 -28.92 24.19
C ASP A 50 18.94 -29.18 22.73
N LEU A 51 17.63 -29.21 22.48
CA LEU A 51 17.05 -29.47 21.17
C LEU A 51 16.25 -28.25 20.73
N TRP A 52 16.80 -27.51 19.78
CA TRP A 52 16.13 -26.37 19.16
C TRP A 52 15.64 -26.76 17.75
N GLY A 53 14.37 -26.47 17.46
CA GLY A 53 13.82 -26.58 16.12
C GLY A 53 13.86 -25.23 15.40
N LYS A 54 13.80 -25.26 14.07
CA LYS A 54 13.64 -24.06 13.26
C LYS A 54 12.19 -23.58 13.36
N ASP A 55 12.02 -22.27 13.41
CA ASP A 55 10.71 -21.63 13.45
C ASP A 55 9.81 -22.09 12.29
N ASN A 56 8.53 -22.27 12.60
CA ASN A 56 7.47 -22.60 11.65
C ASN A 56 7.67 -23.92 10.86
N GLU A 57 8.56 -24.78 11.32
CA GLU A 57 8.73 -26.12 10.77
C GLU A 57 7.98 -27.17 11.61
N ASP A 58 7.48 -28.18 10.89
CA ASP A 58 6.87 -29.36 11.50
C ASP A 58 7.94 -30.44 11.75
N TYR A 59 7.83 -31.09 12.91
CA TYR A 59 8.74 -32.13 13.36
C TYR A 59 7.99 -33.38 13.81
N LYS A 60 8.58 -34.53 13.49
CA LYS A 60 8.19 -35.84 14.04
C LYS A 60 9.28 -36.28 15.03
N ILE A 61 8.90 -36.56 16.27
CA ILE A 61 9.82 -36.97 17.33
C ILE A 61 9.51 -38.43 17.68
N ILE A 62 10.51 -39.30 17.60
CA ILE A 62 10.40 -40.72 17.98
C ILE A 62 11.28 -40.95 19.20
N VAL A 63 10.71 -41.50 20.27
CA VAL A 63 11.44 -41.88 21.47
C VAL A 63 11.67 -43.39 21.44
N LYS A 64 12.92 -43.81 21.64
CA LYS A 64 13.32 -45.22 21.70
C LYS A 64 13.95 -45.56 23.05
N ASP A 65 13.82 -46.81 23.49
CA ASP A 65 14.51 -47.32 24.67
C ASP A 65 15.96 -47.74 24.36
N SER A 66 16.65 -48.32 25.35
CA SER A 66 18.03 -48.78 25.24
C SER A 66 18.25 -49.90 24.23
N ASP A 67 17.19 -50.65 23.91
CA ASP A 67 17.21 -51.74 22.94
C ASP A 67 16.77 -51.26 21.53
N ALA A 68 16.67 -49.93 21.36
CA ALA A 68 16.21 -49.24 20.16
C ALA A 68 14.74 -49.51 19.79
N ALA A 69 13.92 -50.03 20.69
CA ALA A 69 12.50 -50.20 20.47
C ALA A 69 11.77 -48.85 20.61
N THR A 70 10.86 -48.55 19.69
CA THR A 70 10.04 -47.34 19.77
C THR A 70 9.12 -47.39 20.98
N VAL A 71 9.26 -46.42 21.87
CA VAL A 71 8.44 -46.23 23.07
C VAL A 71 7.31 -45.25 22.79
N ASP A 72 7.58 -44.18 22.03
CA ASP A 72 6.59 -43.15 21.73
C ASP A 72 6.88 -42.46 20.38
N THR A 73 5.86 -41.82 19.81
CA THR A 73 5.97 -41.03 18.59
C THR A 73 5.03 -39.84 18.60
N PHE A 74 5.61 -38.65 18.49
CA PHE A 74 4.90 -37.40 18.24
C PHE A 74 5.02 -37.06 16.76
N THR A 75 3.90 -37.04 16.04
CA THR A 75 3.94 -37.00 14.56
C THR A 75 3.95 -35.62 13.95
N LYS A 76 3.50 -34.58 14.68
CA LYS A 76 3.37 -33.22 14.13
C LYS A 76 3.49 -32.16 15.21
N ILE A 77 4.69 -32.02 15.78
CA ILE A 77 5.01 -30.89 16.66
C ILE A 77 5.44 -29.72 15.78
N ARG A 78 4.69 -28.62 15.82
CA ARG A 78 5.03 -27.38 15.12
C ARG A 78 5.79 -26.46 16.07
N MET A 79 6.97 -26.01 15.67
CA MET A 79 7.71 -25.02 16.45
C MET A 79 7.02 -23.66 16.37
N PRO A 80 6.86 -22.96 17.51
CA PRO A 80 6.27 -21.63 17.52
C PRO A 80 7.13 -20.69 16.67
N ARG A 81 6.47 -19.79 15.96
CA ARG A 81 7.15 -18.80 15.12
C ARG A 81 7.62 -17.63 15.98
N ALA A 82 8.93 -17.37 16.07
CA ALA A 82 9.38 -16.12 16.67
C ALA A 82 8.87 -14.96 15.79
N SER A 83 8.17 -14.00 16.41
CA SER A 83 7.55 -12.85 15.72
C SER A 83 8.58 -11.81 15.26
N ARG A 84 9.62 -12.23 14.53
CA ARG A 84 10.48 -11.33 13.77
C ARG A 84 10.39 -11.71 12.30
N ARG A 85 9.24 -11.39 11.71
CA ARG A 85 8.89 -11.79 10.34
C ARG A 85 9.76 -11.01 9.35
N ALA A 86 10.65 -11.73 8.67
CA ALA A 86 11.39 -11.17 7.55
C ALA A 86 10.40 -10.77 6.46
N THR A 87 10.61 -9.60 5.85
CA THR A 87 9.88 -9.22 4.64
C THR A 87 10.31 -10.14 3.51
N VAL A 88 9.36 -10.81 2.86
CA VAL A 88 9.63 -11.75 1.76
C VAL A 88 9.23 -11.11 0.43
N THR A 89 10.07 -11.23 -0.59
CA THR A 89 9.74 -10.76 -1.93
C THR A 89 9.14 -11.91 -2.74
N PHE A 90 7.97 -11.70 -3.34
CA PHE A 90 7.34 -12.68 -4.21
C PHE A 90 8.19 -12.98 -5.46
N GLY A 91 8.01 -14.17 -6.02
CA GLY A 91 8.58 -14.51 -7.33
C GLY A 91 8.03 -13.60 -8.44
N SER A 92 8.88 -13.17 -9.37
CA SER A 92 8.49 -12.22 -10.43
C SER A 92 7.49 -12.79 -11.44
N THR A 93 7.41 -14.11 -11.56
CA THR A 93 6.52 -14.82 -12.49
C THR A 93 5.41 -15.60 -11.78
N ASP A 94 5.29 -15.41 -10.47
CA ASP A 94 4.38 -16.20 -9.64
C ASP A 94 2.99 -15.56 -9.57
N ALA A 95 1.96 -16.34 -9.88
CA ALA A 95 0.55 -15.94 -9.83
C ALA A 95 -0.13 -16.42 -8.52
N THR A 96 0.46 -17.38 -7.81
CA THR A 96 -0.05 -17.98 -6.57
C THR A 96 1.04 -18.00 -5.50
N PRO A 97 1.59 -16.85 -5.10
CA PRO A 97 2.72 -16.82 -4.18
C PRO A 97 2.42 -17.45 -2.82
N THR A 98 3.40 -18.17 -2.29
CA THR A 98 3.33 -18.76 -0.95
C THR A 98 3.44 -17.70 0.15
N ILE A 99 2.54 -17.74 1.13
CA ILE A 99 2.53 -16.79 2.27
C ILE A 99 2.92 -17.42 3.62
N ARG A 100 3.25 -18.71 3.64
CA ARG A 100 3.66 -19.43 4.85
C ARG A 100 4.82 -18.76 5.62
N GLU A 101 5.68 -18.02 4.92
CA GLU A 101 6.94 -17.51 5.44
C GLU A 101 6.87 -16.10 6.07
N SER A 102 5.84 -15.29 5.77
CA SER A 102 5.74 -13.89 6.26
C SER A 102 4.30 -13.44 6.57
N GLU A 103 4.17 -12.31 7.26
CA GLU A 103 2.96 -11.46 7.25
C GLU A 103 3.17 -10.29 6.28
N THR A 104 4.41 -9.99 5.88
CA THR A 104 4.73 -8.81 5.08
C THR A 104 5.49 -9.22 3.84
N PHE A 105 4.91 -8.86 2.70
CA PHE A 105 5.42 -9.27 1.39
C PHE A 105 5.68 -8.07 0.50
N ILE A 106 6.68 -8.20 -0.36
CA ILE A 106 6.98 -7.22 -1.41
C ILE A 106 6.67 -7.85 -2.77
N THR A 107 5.93 -7.14 -3.61
CA THR A 107 5.64 -7.62 -4.97
C THR A 107 6.89 -7.59 -5.86
N ALA A 108 6.95 -8.48 -6.84
CA ALA A 108 7.93 -8.42 -7.92
C ALA A 108 7.30 -8.82 -9.26
N GLY A 109 7.90 -8.34 -10.35
CA GLY A 109 7.45 -8.62 -11.72
C GLY A 109 6.04 -8.10 -12.01
N THR A 110 5.48 -8.56 -13.13
CA THR A 110 4.20 -8.05 -13.67
C THR A 110 3.10 -9.09 -13.73
N THR A 111 3.39 -10.37 -13.44
CA THR A 111 2.38 -11.43 -13.38
C THR A 111 1.31 -11.06 -12.35
N ALA A 112 0.04 -11.10 -12.76
CA ALA A 112 -1.07 -10.83 -11.88
C ALA A 112 -1.20 -11.94 -10.83
N ILE A 113 -1.44 -11.57 -9.58
CA ILE A 113 -1.72 -12.51 -8.49
C ILE A 113 -3.22 -12.82 -8.53
N THR A 114 -3.56 -14.11 -8.46
CA THR A 114 -4.94 -14.60 -8.47
C THR A 114 -5.30 -15.41 -7.22
N ASP A 115 -4.30 -15.83 -6.44
CA ASP A 115 -4.45 -16.57 -5.18
C ASP A 115 -3.16 -16.46 -4.33
N PHE A 116 -3.16 -16.98 -3.10
CA PHE A 116 -1.97 -17.18 -2.27
C PHE A 116 -1.92 -18.60 -1.70
N ASP A 117 -0.77 -19.27 -1.87
CA ASP A 117 -0.57 -20.63 -1.40
C ASP A 117 -0.27 -20.67 0.11
N ASN A 118 -0.76 -21.74 0.76
CA ASN A 118 -0.49 -22.08 2.15
C ASN A 118 -0.95 -21.05 3.19
N GLY A 119 -2.04 -20.33 2.91
CA GLY A 119 -2.76 -19.59 3.95
C GLY A 119 -3.53 -20.51 4.89
N GLU A 120 -3.61 -20.10 6.15
CA GLU A 120 -4.41 -20.72 7.18
C GLU A 120 -5.50 -19.74 7.65
N VAL A 121 -6.67 -20.26 8.04
CA VAL A 121 -7.76 -19.42 8.56
C VAL A 121 -7.28 -18.63 9.78
N GLY A 122 -7.49 -17.31 9.75
CA GLY A 122 -7.00 -16.35 10.74
C GLY A 122 -5.71 -15.65 10.34
N ASP A 123 -5.05 -16.05 9.25
CA ASP A 123 -3.89 -15.34 8.73
C ASP A 123 -4.28 -13.94 8.25
N VAL A 124 -3.38 -12.99 8.51
CA VAL A 124 -3.43 -11.63 7.99
C VAL A 124 -2.10 -11.36 7.29
N ILE A 125 -2.15 -10.81 6.08
CA ILE A 125 -0.96 -10.46 5.31
C ILE A 125 -1.04 -9.01 4.83
N GLN A 126 0.11 -8.35 4.80
CA GLN A 126 0.33 -7.05 4.22
C GLN A 126 1.25 -7.20 3.01
N ILE A 127 0.83 -6.65 1.88
CA ILE A 127 1.55 -6.69 0.61
C ILE A 127 1.93 -5.25 0.28
N LEU A 128 3.21 -5.01 0.07
CA LEU A 128 3.79 -3.76 -0.39
C LEU A 128 4.18 -3.88 -1.86
N ALA A 129 3.69 -2.99 -2.71
CA ALA A 129 4.09 -2.98 -4.10
C ALA A 129 5.47 -2.33 -4.28
N ALA A 130 6.47 -3.08 -4.77
CA ALA A 130 7.74 -2.48 -5.20
C ALA A 130 7.66 -1.88 -6.61
N THR A 131 6.82 -2.46 -7.46
CA THR A 131 6.53 -2.03 -8.82
C THR A 131 5.04 -2.22 -9.11
N SER A 132 4.59 -1.83 -10.31
CA SER A 132 3.22 -2.11 -10.73
C SER A 132 2.91 -3.60 -10.68
N LYS A 133 1.85 -3.99 -9.97
CA LYS A 133 1.42 -5.39 -9.79
C LYS A 133 -0.11 -5.43 -9.73
N LYS A 134 -0.73 -6.36 -10.46
CA LYS A 134 -2.18 -6.55 -10.40
C LYS A 134 -2.52 -7.64 -9.38
N ILE A 135 -3.40 -7.33 -8.43
CA ILE A 135 -4.08 -8.31 -7.59
C ILE A 135 -5.49 -8.49 -8.18
N THR A 136 -5.78 -9.71 -8.63
CA THR A 136 -7.01 -10.00 -9.36
C THR A 136 -8.11 -10.33 -8.36
N HIS A 137 -9.20 -9.57 -8.42
CA HIS A 137 -10.42 -9.94 -7.72
C HIS A 137 -11.05 -11.20 -8.35
N GLY A 138 -11.50 -12.13 -7.53
CA GLY A 138 -12.18 -13.35 -7.97
C GLY A 138 -12.61 -14.23 -6.80
N ALA A 139 -12.83 -15.53 -7.07
CA ALA A 139 -13.34 -16.47 -6.07
C ALA A 139 -12.39 -16.68 -4.86
N LEU A 140 -11.08 -16.58 -5.08
CA LEU A 140 -10.05 -16.83 -4.05
C LEU A 140 -9.54 -15.55 -3.39
N ILE A 141 -9.75 -14.39 -4.03
CA ILE A 141 -9.38 -13.07 -3.51
C ILE A 141 -10.59 -12.13 -3.66
N SER A 142 -11.26 -11.85 -2.55
CA SER A 142 -12.34 -10.89 -2.45
C SER A 142 -11.77 -9.50 -2.12
N LEU A 143 -11.80 -8.61 -3.10
CA LEU A 143 -11.34 -7.23 -2.95
C LEU A 143 -12.54 -6.31 -2.79
N ARG A 144 -12.37 -5.23 -2.04
CA ARG A 144 -13.41 -4.22 -1.88
C ARG A 144 -13.77 -3.60 -3.23
N GLY A 145 -15.07 -3.39 -3.44
CA GLY A 145 -15.62 -2.86 -4.68
C GLY A 145 -15.71 -3.87 -5.84
N GLU A 146 -15.41 -5.16 -5.60
CA GLU A 146 -15.47 -6.22 -6.62
C GLU A 146 -14.60 -5.94 -7.86
N VAL A 147 -13.51 -5.19 -7.67
CA VAL A 147 -12.58 -4.79 -8.73
C VAL A 147 -11.16 -5.24 -8.45
N SER A 148 -10.44 -5.63 -9.50
CA SER A 148 -9.01 -5.94 -9.39
C SER A 148 -8.22 -4.71 -8.97
N PHE A 149 -7.22 -4.87 -8.10
CA PHE A 149 -6.36 -3.78 -7.66
C PHE A 149 -5.07 -3.75 -8.47
N SER A 150 -4.92 -2.74 -9.32
CA SER A 150 -3.67 -2.45 -10.04
C SER A 150 -2.75 -1.63 -9.13
N MET A 151 -2.01 -2.31 -8.26
CA MET A 151 -1.07 -1.67 -7.36
C MET A 151 0.05 -0.98 -8.15
N VAL A 152 0.50 0.18 -7.70
CA VAL A 152 1.73 0.86 -8.13
C VAL A 152 2.77 0.90 -7.01
N ALA A 153 4.01 1.24 -7.33
CA ALA A 153 5.10 1.26 -6.34
C ALA A 153 4.76 2.13 -5.12
N GLY A 154 4.74 1.52 -3.93
CA GLY A 154 4.38 2.15 -2.65
C GLY A 154 2.95 1.88 -2.17
N ASP A 155 2.11 1.24 -2.99
CA ASP A 155 0.76 0.85 -2.57
C ASP A 155 0.88 -0.26 -1.53
N THR A 156 -0.08 -0.31 -0.61
CA THR A 156 -0.23 -1.44 0.30
C THR A 156 -1.61 -2.07 0.18
N LEU A 157 -1.66 -3.39 0.35
CA LEU A 157 -2.90 -4.16 0.44
C LEU A 157 -2.79 -5.08 1.65
N THR A 158 -3.84 -5.09 2.47
CA THR A 158 -3.95 -5.95 3.65
C THR A 158 -5.11 -6.91 3.45
N LEU A 159 -4.80 -8.20 3.48
CA LEU A 159 -5.76 -9.29 3.29
C LEU A 159 -5.83 -10.15 4.55
N ALA A 160 -6.99 -10.73 4.81
CA ALA A 160 -7.19 -11.71 5.86
C ALA A 160 -7.92 -12.94 5.33
N MET A 161 -7.54 -14.13 5.77
CA MET A 161 -8.25 -15.37 5.44
C MET A 161 -9.26 -15.70 6.54
N PHE A 162 -10.49 -15.18 6.42
CA PHE A 162 -11.56 -15.49 7.38
C PHE A 162 -12.25 -16.83 7.07
N ASN A 163 -12.32 -17.18 5.79
CA ASN A 163 -12.85 -18.44 5.28
C ASN A 163 -11.71 -19.21 4.63
N ASP A 164 -11.73 -20.54 4.76
CA ASP A 164 -10.71 -21.39 4.16
C ASP A 164 -10.63 -21.12 2.65
N GLN A 165 -9.40 -20.89 2.16
CA GLN A 165 -9.09 -20.57 0.76
C GLN A 165 -9.69 -19.28 0.19
N VAL A 166 -10.18 -18.36 1.02
CA VAL A 166 -10.66 -17.05 0.55
C VAL A 166 -9.96 -15.92 1.29
N TRP A 167 -9.21 -15.11 0.54
CA TRP A 167 -8.57 -13.91 1.03
C TRP A 167 -9.50 -12.71 0.89
N GLU A 168 -9.87 -12.11 2.00
CA GLU A 168 -10.73 -10.94 2.05
C GLU A 168 -9.90 -9.69 2.35
N GLU A 169 -10.12 -8.64 1.57
CA GLU A 169 -9.48 -7.37 1.82
C GLU A 169 -10.03 -6.67 3.07
N ILE A 170 -9.12 -6.34 3.97
CA ILE A 170 -9.42 -5.60 5.19
C ILE A 170 -8.86 -4.18 5.19
N GLY A 171 -8.00 -3.84 4.24
CA GLY A 171 -7.60 -2.46 3.98
C GLY A 171 -6.57 -2.34 2.86
N ARG A 172 -6.49 -1.16 2.26
CA ARG A 172 -5.45 -0.81 1.30
C ARG A 172 -5.00 0.63 1.51
N THR A 173 -3.83 0.96 1.00
CA THR A 173 -3.38 2.34 0.86
C THR A 173 -2.80 2.55 -0.51
N TYR A 174 -3.07 3.70 -1.09
CA TYR A 174 -2.41 4.12 -2.33
C TYR A 174 -1.10 4.84 -1.99
N ALA A 175 -0.10 4.64 -2.85
CA ALA A 175 1.24 5.18 -2.80
C ALA A 175 1.18 6.70 -3.00
N LYS A 176 0.81 7.38 -1.93
CA LYS A 176 0.73 8.84 -1.81
C LYS A 176 -0.46 9.46 -2.54
N ALA A 177 -1.01 10.44 -1.85
CA ALA A 177 -1.62 11.57 -2.51
C ALA A 177 -0.69 12.10 -3.59
N PHE A 178 -1.19 12.34 -4.79
CA PHE A 178 -0.39 12.96 -5.83
C PHE A 178 -0.27 14.46 -5.56
N THR A 179 0.58 14.83 -4.61
CA THR A 179 0.85 16.22 -4.30
C THR A 179 1.92 16.76 -5.24
N LYS A 180 1.60 17.79 -6.01
CA LYS A 180 2.61 18.61 -6.69
C LYS A 180 2.69 19.97 -6.03
N PHE A 181 3.92 20.46 -5.95
CA PHE A 181 4.23 21.78 -5.45
C PHE A 181 4.71 22.63 -6.61
N LYS A 182 4.26 23.87 -6.63
CA LYS A 182 4.74 24.87 -7.55
C LYS A 182 6.18 25.25 -7.18
N THR A 183 7.13 24.99 -8.09
CA THR A 183 8.56 25.16 -7.81
C THR A 183 9.09 26.55 -8.16
N ALA A 184 8.34 27.35 -8.90
CA ALA A 184 8.66 28.73 -9.24
C ALA A 184 7.40 29.60 -9.25
N ASP A 185 7.55 30.92 -9.15
CA ASP A 185 6.42 31.85 -9.33
C ASP A 185 6.00 31.88 -10.82
N GLU A 186 4.72 32.08 -11.10
CA GLU A 186 4.20 32.20 -12.46
C GLU A 186 3.26 33.38 -12.56
N SER A 187 3.59 34.27 -13.48
CA SER A 187 2.86 35.50 -13.74
C SER A 187 1.92 35.29 -14.94
N LEU A 188 0.64 35.48 -14.69
CA LEU A 188 -0.46 35.34 -15.62
C LEU A 188 -0.85 36.72 -16.12
N THR A 189 -0.69 36.93 -17.43
CA THR A 189 -1.06 38.18 -18.12
C THR A 189 -2.17 37.98 -19.15
N SER A 190 -2.64 36.74 -19.31
CA SER A 190 -3.63 36.34 -20.31
C SER A 190 -4.96 35.98 -19.63
N THR A 191 -6.07 36.29 -20.28
CA THR A 191 -7.42 35.83 -19.90
C THR A 191 -7.73 34.43 -20.43
N THR A 192 -6.82 33.84 -21.20
CA THR A 192 -6.98 32.46 -21.69
C THR A 192 -6.34 31.51 -20.70
N LEU A 193 -7.11 30.50 -20.27
CA LEU A 193 -6.60 29.38 -19.49
C LEU A 193 -5.43 28.71 -20.19
N ALA A 194 -4.37 28.50 -19.43
CA ALA A 194 -3.21 27.71 -19.85
C ALA A 194 -2.81 26.77 -18.72
N ASP A 195 -2.30 25.60 -19.09
CA ASP A 195 -1.77 24.63 -18.13
C ASP A 195 -0.64 25.26 -17.32
N ASP A 196 -0.73 25.19 -15.99
CA ASP A 196 0.38 25.54 -15.12
C ASP A 196 1.54 24.58 -15.40
N THR A 197 2.73 25.13 -15.56
CA THR A 197 3.89 24.33 -15.97
C THR A 197 4.40 23.38 -14.87
N HIS A 198 3.94 23.54 -13.63
CA HIS A 198 4.34 22.78 -12.44
C HIS A 198 3.21 21.92 -11.85
N LEU A 199 1.96 22.34 -12.06
CA LEU A 199 0.74 21.71 -11.57
C LEU A 199 0.00 21.10 -12.76
N LYS A 200 0.61 20.10 -13.40
CA LYS A 200 0.05 19.37 -14.55
C LYS A 200 0.57 17.95 -14.64
N ASP A 201 0.07 17.11 -15.54
CA ASP A 201 0.47 15.72 -15.80
C ASP A 201 0.27 14.77 -14.61
N TRP A 202 -0.89 14.82 -13.97
CA TRP A 202 -1.26 13.86 -12.93
C TRP A 202 -1.95 12.64 -13.54
N ALA A 203 -1.26 11.51 -13.59
CA ALA A 203 -1.85 10.25 -14.02
C ALA A 203 -2.76 9.66 -12.93
N LEU A 204 -4.05 10.00 -12.98
CA LEU A 204 -5.07 9.42 -12.12
C LEU A 204 -5.55 8.07 -12.65
N GLN A 205 -5.84 7.16 -11.74
CA GLN A 205 -6.31 5.81 -12.06
C GLN A 205 -7.76 5.84 -12.56
N PRO A 206 -8.13 4.93 -13.47
CA PRO A 206 -9.51 4.76 -13.92
C PRO A 206 -10.44 4.36 -12.77
N ASN A 207 -11.72 4.73 -12.86
CA ASN A 207 -12.79 4.32 -11.93
C ASN A 207 -12.44 4.52 -10.45
N THR A 208 -11.76 5.61 -10.12
CA THR A 208 -11.29 5.89 -8.76
C THR A 208 -11.84 7.25 -8.33
N TYR A 209 -12.47 7.29 -7.15
CA TYR A 209 -12.83 8.56 -6.53
C TYR A 209 -11.56 9.20 -5.95
N TYR A 210 -11.40 10.49 -6.17
CA TYR A 210 -10.33 11.27 -5.60
C TYR A 210 -10.93 12.42 -4.80
N ARG A 211 -10.47 12.59 -3.56
CA ARG A 211 -10.55 13.87 -2.86
C ARG A 211 -9.37 14.70 -3.31
N PHE A 212 -9.60 15.90 -3.83
CA PHE A 212 -8.51 16.83 -4.06
C PHE A 212 -8.52 17.95 -3.02
N GLU A 213 -7.32 18.36 -2.64
CA GLU A 213 -7.09 19.44 -1.71
C GLU A 213 -5.87 20.24 -2.17
N GLY A 214 -5.85 21.54 -1.90
CA GLY A 214 -4.77 22.39 -2.35
C GLY A 214 -4.68 23.69 -1.58
N TYR A 215 -3.54 24.35 -1.70
CA TYR A 215 -3.30 25.70 -1.21
C TYR A 215 -2.63 26.51 -2.32
N LEU A 216 -3.23 27.63 -2.71
CA LEU A 216 -2.62 28.57 -3.65
C LEU A 216 -2.26 29.86 -2.93
N LYS A 217 -1.04 30.33 -3.14
CA LYS A 217 -0.59 31.66 -2.73
C LYS A 217 -0.61 32.56 -3.95
N VAL A 218 -1.50 33.54 -3.98
CA VAL A 218 -1.77 34.36 -5.16
C VAL A 218 -1.55 35.83 -4.83
N ASN A 219 -1.02 36.59 -5.79
CA ASN A 219 -0.93 38.04 -5.73
C ASN A 219 -1.44 38.65 -7.04
N ALA A 220 -2.30 39.66 -6.97
CA ALA A 220 -2.78 40.38 -8.15
C ALA A 220 -2.42 41.87 -8.01
N ASP A 221 -1.76 42.43 -9.03
CA ASP A 221 -1.28 43.82 -9.05
C ASP A 221 -2.35 44.84 -9.48
N ASN A 222 -3.56 44.37 -9.78
CA ASN A 222 -4.65 45.16 -10.31
C ASN A 222 -5.81 45.30 -9.30
N THR A 223 -6.75 46.19 -9.60
CA THR A 223 -7.94 46.39 -8.76
C THR A 223 -9.05 45.37 -9.04
N SER A 224 -8.97 44.64 -10.16
CA SER A 224 -9.90 43.56 -10.53
C SER A 224 -9.14 42.24 -10.38
N ARG A 225 -9.06 41.79 -9.14
CA ARG A 225 -8.14 40.74 -8.68
C ARG A 225 -8.72 39.36 -8.94
N ASP A 226 -8.80 39.00 -10.21
CA ASP A 226 -9.57 37.83 -10.63
C ASP A 226 -8.64 36.73 -11.15
N LEU A 227 -8.51 35.64 -10.38
CA LEU A 227 -7.83 34.41 -10.80
C LEU A 227 -8.88 33.46 -11.35
N GLU A 228 -8.72 33.03 -12.58
CA GLU A 228 -9.50 31.91 -13.09
C GLU A 228 -8.70 30.63 -12.93
N MET A 229 -9.31 29.59 -12.34
CA MET A 229 -8.71 28.27 -12.24
C MET A 229 -9.65 27.25 -12.89
N ASN A 230 -9.05 26.31 -13.60
CA ASN A 230 -9.75 25.15 -14.13
C ASN A 230 -8.94 23.89 -13.83
N ILE A 231 -9.64 22.77 -13.66
CA ILE A 231 -9.03 21.45 -13.57
C ILE A 231 -9.48 20.71 -14.82
N THR A 232 -8.55 20.46 -15.73
CA THR A 232 -8.83 19.77 -16.99
C THR A 232 -8.33 18.35 -16.93
N THR A 233 -8.95 17.50 -17.74
CA THR A 233 -8.45 16.16 -18.02
C THR A 233 -8.37 15.89 -19.49
N ASP A 234 -7.47 14.98 -19.86
CA ASP A 234 -7.42 14.42 -21.22
C ASP A 234 -8.60 13.47 -21.54
N ASN A 235 -9.38 13.07 -20.53
CA ASN A 235 -10.58 12.24 -20.64
C ASN A 235 -11.70 12.76 -19.73
N ALA A 236 -12.97 12.67 -20.16
CA ALA A 236 -14.09 13.22 -19.40
C ALA A 236 -14.28 12.60 -17.99
N PHE A 237 -14.58 13.44 -16.99
CA PHE A 237 -15.10 13.02 -15.69
C PHE A 237 -16.59 12.65 -15.76
N VAL A 238 -17.10 11.85 -14.81
CA VAL A 238 -18.55 11.51 -14.71
C VAL A 238 -19.30 12.44 -13.78
N GLU A 239 -18.65 12.74 -12.66
CA GLU A 239 -19.22 13.46 -11.53
C GLU A 239 -18.11 14.33 -10.97
N GLU A 240 -18.40 15.62 -10.88
CA GLU A 240 -17.50 16.65 -10.37
C GLU A 240 -18.26 17.41 -9.28
N CYS A 241 -17.73 17.41 -8.07
CA CYS A 241 -18.27 18.21 -6.98
C CYS A 241 -17.11 18.87 -6.25
N TYR A 242 -16.92 20.17 -6.42
CA TYR A 242 -15.85 20.90 -5.74
C TYR A 242 -16.37 22.11 -4.97
N SER A 243 -15.59 22.53 -3.99
CA SER A 243 -15.85 23.71 -3.18
C SER A 243 -14.55 24.49 -2.96
N TRP A 244 -14.64 25.81 -2.92
CA TRP A 244 -13.50 26.66 -2.61
C TRP A 244 -13.77 27.35 -1.29
N ILE A 245 -12.76 27.41 -0.42
CA ILE A 245 -12.86 28.10 0.86
C ILE A 245 -11.72 29.10 0.91
N SER A 246 -12.07 30.39 0.86
CA SER A 246 -11.14 31.46 1.22
C SER A 246 -10.73 31.31 2.68
N VAL A 247 -9.44 31.39 2.97
CA VAL A 247 -8.95 31.28 4.36
C VAL A 247 -8.96 32.65 5.06
N ASP A 248 -9.03 33.75 4.31
CA ASP A 248 -9.13 35.09 4.87
C ASP A 248 -10.57 35.47 5.18
N ALA A 249 -10.84 35.70 6.47
CA ALA A 249 -12.15 35.99 7.03
C ALA A 249 -12.83 37.26 6.47
N GLY A 250 -12.10 38.11 5.74
CA GLY A 250 -12.64 39.27 5.04
C GLY A 250 -13.18 38.95 3.64
N ASN A 251 -12.67 37.92 2.97
CA ASN A 251 -12.83 37.75 1.53
C ASN A 251 -13.82 36.63 1.22
N ALA A 252 -15.12 36.98 1.14
CA ALA A 252 -16.12 36.06 0.61
C ALA A 252 -15.88 35.88 -0.90
N LEU A 253 -15.21 34.78 -1.29
CA LEU A 253 -15.10 34.35 -2.68
C LEU A 253 -16.50 33.97 -3.18
N ALA A 254 -16.97 34.61 -4.25
CA ALA A 254 -18.13 34.12 -4.98
C ALA A 254 -17.68 32.88 -5.77
N VAL A 255 -17.98 31.69 -5.24
CA VAL A 255 -17.79 30.44 -5.95
C VAL A 255 -19.02 30.21 -6.81
N ASP A 256 -18.85 30.27 -8.13
CA ASP A 256 -19.88 29.77 -9.05
C ASP A 256 -19.76 28.24 -9.11
N GLN A 257 -20.77 27.51 -8.64
CA GLN A 257 -20.83 26.06 -8.78
C GLN A 257 -21.52 25.74 -10.12
N GLY A 258 -20.73 25.42 -11.14
CA GLY A 258 -21.26 24.84 -12.38
C GLY A 258 -21.32 23.32 -12.32
N GLU A 259 -22.13 22.68 -13.17
CA GLU A 259 -22.19 21.22 -13.37
C GLU A 259 -21.81 20.85 -14.83
N THR A 260 -20.63 21.26 -15.33
CA THR A 260 -20.24 20.95 -16.72
C THR A 260 -18.80 20.50 -16.85
N SER A 261 -18.59 19.59 -17.82
CA SER A 261 -17.37 18.86 -18.22
C SER A 261 -16.14 19.69 -18.65
N ALA A 262 -16.17 21.00 -18.37
CA ALA A 262 -15.06 21.93 -18.36
C ALA A 262 -15.53 23.10 -17.50
N LEU A 263 -14.96 23.25 -16.30
CA LEU A 263 -15.39 24.29 -15.37
C LEU A 263 -14.33 25.36 -15.23
N THR A 264 -14.41 26.31 -16.16
CA THR A 264 -13.89 27.66 -16.01
C THR A 264 -14.59 28.31 -14.81
N THR A 265 -13.99 28.20 -13.62
CA THR A 265 -14.49 28.90 -12.44
C THR A 265 -13.59 30.10 -12.21
N ALA A 266 -14.17 31.28 -12.42
CA ALA A 266 -13.57 32.53 -12.00
C ALA A 266 -13.58 32.60 -10.47
N VAL A 267 -12.40 32.54 -9.86
CA VAL A 267 -12.22 32.80 -8.43
C VAL A 267 -11.86 34.28 -8.28
N GLY A 268 -12.86 35.12 -8.03
CA GLY A 268 -12.65 36.56 -7.77
C GLY A 268 -12.00 36.76 -6.40
N ILE A 269 -10.71 37.10 -6.35
CA ILE A 269 -9.93 37.27 -5.12
C ILE A 269 -10.00 38.73 -4.65
N ILE A 270 -10.96 39.08 -3.81
CA ILE A 270 -11.03 40.46 -3.28
C ILE A 270 -10.04 40.63 -2.12
N ASP A 271 -8.79 41.08 -2.31
CA ASP A 271 -7.91 41.43 -1.16
C ASP A 271 -8.40 42.71 -0.45
N ILE A 272 -8.79 42.58 0.81
CA ILE A 272 -9.31 43.66 1.66
C ILE A 272 -8.20 44.39 2.43
N ASP A 273 -7.01 43.80 2.55
CA ASP A 273 -5.96 44.30 3.48
C ASP A 273 -4.85 45.08 2.76
N GLY A 274 -4.87 45.14 1.43
CA GLY A 274 -3.95 45.96 0.63
C GLY A 274 -2.50 45.44 0.63
N THR A 275 -2.28 44.22 1.12
CA THR A 275 -0.96 43.57 1.15
C THR A 275 -0.65 42.81 -0.14
N GLY A 276 -1.62 42.68 -1.06
CA GLY A 276 -1.47 42.04 -2.37
C GLY A 276 -1.58 40.52 -2.34
N LEU A 277 -1.25 39.88 -1.21
CA LEU A 277 -1.11 38.43 -1.10
C LEU A 277 -2.35 37.77 -0.47
N VAL A 278 -2.93 36.78 -1.16
CA VAL A 278 -4.06 35.99 -0.66
C VAL A 278 -3.75 34.50 -0.70
N GLY A 279 -4.13 33.79 0.37
CA GLY A 279 -4.08 32.33 0.45
C GLY A 279 -5.44 31.71 0.15
N ILE A 280 -5.51 30.80 -0.82
CA ILE A 280 -6.73 30.10 -1.23
C ILE A 280 -6.61 28.63 -0.82
N LEU A 281 -7.56 28.13 -0.04
CA LEU A 281 -7.68 26.70 0.24
C LEU A 281 -8.71 26.08 -0.70
N ILE A 282 -8.31 25.00 -1.35
CA ILE A 282 -9.11 24.30 -2.35
C ILE A 282 -9.47 22.94 -1.80
N LYS A 283 -10.74 22.53 -1.89
CA LYS A 283 -11.20 21.18 -1.48
C LYS A 283 -12.34 20.69 -2.36
N GLY A 284 -12.20 19.50 -2.94
CA GLY A 284 -13.28 18.90 -3.70
C GLY A 284 -13.13 17.40 -3.87
N PHE A 285 -14.04 16.85 -4.64
CA PHE A 285 -14.05 15.45 -5.04
C PHE A 285 -14.20 15.36 -6.55
N VAL A 286 -13.55 14.36 -7.13
CA VAL A 286 -13.66 14.06 -8.55
C VAL A 286 -13.68 12.56 -8.76
N LEU A 287 -14.53 12.09 -9.66
CA LEU A 287 -14.60 10.69 -10.09
C LEU A 287 -14.04 10.54 -11.49
N THR A 288 -12.96 9.76 -11.64
CA THR A 288 -12.40 9.43 -12.95
C THR A 288 -13.27 8.39 -13.67
N HIS A 289 -13.84 8.74 -14.83
CA HIS A 289 -14.69 7.83 -15.61
C HIS A 289 -13.93 6.83 -16.46
N ALA A 290 -12.71 7.19 -16.84
CA ALA A 290 -12.08 6.59 -18.00
C ALA A 290 -11.81 5.11 -17.75
N THR A 291 -11.98 4.27 -18.78
CA THR A 291 -11.48 2.89 -18.78
C THR A 291 -9.95 2.83 -18.85
N SER A 292 -9.32 3.99 -19.08
CA SER A 292 -7.89 4.24 -19.07
C SER A 292 -7.54 5.25 -17.98
N ALA A 293 -6.27 5.30 -17.58
CA ALA A 293 -5.78 6.42 -16.78
C ALA A 293 -6.05 7.76 -17.48
N CYS A 294 -6.30 8.82 -16.71
CA CYS A 294 -6.41 10.18 -17.23
C CYS A 294 -5.30 11.06 -16.67
N ASN A 295 -4.83 12.00 -17.49
CA ASN A 295 -3.97 13.09 -17.00
C ASN A 295 -4.86 14.24 -16.56
N VAL A 296 -4.70 14.66 -15.32
CA VAL A 296 -5.26 15.91 -14.82
C VAL A 296 -4.22 17.01 -14.96
N ASP A 297 -4.68 18.20 -15.36
CA ASP A 297 -3.92 19.44 -15.41
C ASP A 297 -4.65 20.54 -14.65
N VAL A 298 -3.91 21.39 -13.95
CA VAL A 298 -4.45 22.63 -13.39
C VAL A 298 -4.12 23.76 -14.34
N GLN A 299 -5.13 24.50 -14.73
CA GLN A 299 -5.00 25.66 -15.60
C GLN A 299 -5.28 26.93 -14.83
N PHE A 300 -4.56 28.00 -15.16
CA PHE A 300 -4.80 29.33 -14.61
C PHE A 300 -4.94 30.39 -15.70
N ALA A 301 -5.70 31.44 -15.41
CA ALA A 301 -5.73 32.68 -16.20
C ALA A 301 -5.93 33.91 -15.31
N ASN A 302 -5.57 35.08 -15.84
CA ASN A 302 -5.91 36.38 -15.29
C ASN A 302 -7.21 36.86 -15.93
N GLN A 303 -8.33 36.80 -15.21
CA GLN A 303 -9.65 37.07 -15.78
C GLN A 303 -9.86 38.56 -16.12
N ALA A 304 -9.17 39.47 -15.45
CA ALA A 304 -9.43 40.90 -15.53
C ALA A 304 -8.93 41.60 -16.81
N GLY A 305 -8.23 40.88 -17.69
CA GLY A 305 -7.76 41.41 -18.99
C GLY A 305 -6.73 42.55 -18.93
N THR A 306 -6.40 43.06 -17.75
CA THR A 306 -5.38 44.08 -17.51
C THR A 306 -4.62 43.75 -16.21
N GLY A 307 -3.30 43.96 -16.18
CA GLY A 307 -2.45 43.63 -15.02
C GLY A 307 -1.87 42.21 -15.03
N THR A 308 -1.28 41.82 -13.91
CA THR A 308 -0.58 40.56 -13.69
C THR A 308 -1.10 39.89 -12.42
N THR A 309 -1.54 38.64 -12.56
CA THR A 309 -1.83 37.75 -11.42
C THR A 309 -0.69 36.76 -11.28
N THR A 310 -0.03 36.70 -10.13
CA THR A 310 1.07 35.77 -9.87
C THR A 310 0.63 34.66 -8.92
N VAL A 311 0.77 33.40 -9.34
CA VAL A 311 0.70 32.24 -8.44
C VAL A 311 2.12 31.95 -7.96
N HIS A 312 2.32 31.92 -6.65
CA HIS A 312 3.65 31.84 -6.06
C HIS A 312 4.10 30.40 -5.82
N LYS A 313 5.43 30.21 -5.82
CA LYS A 313 6.10 28.99 -5.35
C LYS A 313 5.62 28.60 -3.95
N GLY A 314 5.54 27.29 -3.73
CA GLY A 314 5.00 26.72 -2.49
C GLY A 314 3.48 26.58 -2.48
N SER A 315 2.78 27.08 -3.51
CA SER A 315 1.42 26.62 -3.82
C SER A 315 1.44 25.12 -4.13
N TRP A 316 0.38 24.39 -3.81
CA TRP A 316 0.30 22.95 -4.03
C TRP A 316 -1.12 22.47 -4.25
N VAL A 317 -1.24 21.37 -4.98
CA VAL A 317 -2.49 20.63 -5.19
C VAL A 317 -2.19 19.16 -5.03
N SER A 318 -3.11 18.45 -4.39
CA SER A 318 -3.01 17.06 -4.00
C SER A 318 -4.26 16.31 -4.40
N PHE A 319 -4.11 15.21 -5.13
CA PHE A 319 -5.20 14.27 -5.42
C PHE A 319 -5.03 13.02 -4.55
N ILE A 320 -5.99 12.74 -3.70
CA ILE A 320 -5.98 11.64 -2.73
C ILE A 320 -7.06 10.66 -3.13
N PRO A 321 -6.73 9.40 -3.47
CA PRO A 321 -7.74 8.36 -3.63
C PRO A 321 -8.65 8.30 -2.40
N TYR A 322 -9.96 8.30 -2.64
CA TYR A 322 -10.99 8.30 -1.62
C TYR A 322 -11.89 7.09 -1.86
N GLU A 323 -12.16 6.31 -0.81
CA GLU A 323 -13.12 5.21 -0.85
C GLU A 323 -14.46 5.74 -0.31
N TYR A 324 -15.55 5.52 -1.05
CA TYR A 324 -16.92 5.85 -0.65
C TYR A 324 -17.58 4.64 0.02
#